data_AF-A0A843LGS9-F1
#
_entry.id   AF-A0A843LGS9-F1
#
_cell.length_a   1.000
_cell.length_b   1.000
_cell.length_c   1.000
_cell.angle_alpha   90.00
_cell.angle_beta   90.00
_cell.angle_gamma   90.00
#
_symmetry.space_group_name_H-M   'P 1'
#
loop_
_entity.id
_entity.type
_entity.pdbx_description
1 polymer ?
#
loop_
_entity_poly.entity_id
_entity_poly.type
_entity_poly.pdbx_seq_one_letter_code
_entity_poly.pdbx_strand_id
1 'polypeptide(L)'
;MPDNDRERFEQEYKDWIRLMSRDAAFRLAALPPEQRECILKAYEDFKEPGSVFRDLSAEERVKRLAGESISKFIVIETDAIAIFPSICSSIPGAMDFAVAMNRCLFCDGLWFPVISLNSRYISLSSDRVLAFALEHEFEMNRIYQEIFGRQQLIPPEKRLEIMQPAKGSSQTRLTITAEELIEDERIMHRLALTSPLLPKPYAELAMLHYIEANLTRLASCGRESSGAEEQAFGEEIALEFSSWAEFSRRTYELFVREITSNLKDADQGYV
;
A
#
# COMPACT_ATOMS: atom_id res chain seq x y z
N MET A 1 -7.47 -27.48 -14.79
CA MET A 1 -8.03 -27.46 -13.42
C MET A 1 -7.46 -26.26 -12.68
N PRO A 2 -8.04 -25.06 -12.85
CA PRO A 2 -7.57 -23.82 -12.20
C PRO A 2 -8.36 -23.44 -10.92
N ASP A 3 -9.56 -23.97 -10.70
CA ASP A 3 -10.46 -23.50 -9.62
C ASP A 3 -9.95 -23.81 -8.20
N ASN A 4 -9.25 -24.94 -8.01
CA ASN A 4 -8.80 -25.37 -6.68
C ASN A 4 -7.68 -24.48 -6.10
N ASP A 5 -6.80 -23.93 -6.94
CA ASP A 5 -5.70 -23.08 -6.48
C ASP A 5 -6.18 -21.68 -6.07
N ARG A 6 -7.12 -21.11 -6.83
CA ARG A 6 -7.74 -19.81 -6.49
C ARG A 6 -8.58 -19.92 -5.23
N GLU A 7 -9.46 -20.92 -5.14
CA GLU A 7 -10.29 -21.12 -3.95
C GLU A 7 -9.45 -21.35 -2.69
N ARG A 8 -8.37 -22.14 -2.79
CA ARG A 8 -7.42 -22.33 -1.70
C ARG A 8 -6.78 -21.02 -1.27
N PHE A 9 -6.24 -20.25 -2.21
CA PHE A 9 -5.64 -18.94 -1.92
C PHE A 9 -6.65 -17.99 -1.27
N GLU A 10 -7.87 -17.91 -1.80
CA GLU A 10 -8.91 -17.06 -1.25
C GLU A 10 -9.25 -17.42 0.20
N GLN A 11 -9.28 -18.72 0.52
CA GLN A 11 -9.52 -19.19 1.87
C GLN A 11 -8.34 -18.89 2.81
N GLU A 12 -7.11 -19.18 2.40
CA GLU A 12 -5.89 -18.86 3.15
C GLU A 12 -5.79 -17.36 3.46
N TYR A 13 -6.10 -16.51 2.48
CA TYR A 13 -6.09 -15.07 2.65
C TYR A 13 -7.21 -14.59 3.60
N LYS A 14 -8.43 -15.16 3.51
CA LYS A 14 -9.50 -14.87 4.48
C LYS A 14 -9.10 -15.23 5.91
N ASP A 15 -8.42 -16.35 6.10
CA ASP A 15 -7.95 -16.78 7.42
C ASP A 15 -6.83 -15.87 7.95
N TRP A 16 -5.92 -15.43 7.08
CA TRP A 16 -4.94 -14.40 7.42
C TRP A 16 -5.62 -13.08 7.80
N ILE A 17 -6.64 -12.62 7.05
CA ILE A 17 -7.42 -11.42 7.36
C ILE A 17 -8.08 -11.51 8.74
N ARG A 18 -8.67 -12.67 9.09
CA ARG A 18 -9.24 -12.88 10.43
C ARG A 18 -8.17 -12.79 11.52
N LEU A 19 -7.00 -13.38 11.31
CA LEU A 19 -5.89 -13.27 12.26
C LEU A 19 -5.45 -11.80 12.45
N MET A 20 -5.28 -11.06 11.35
CA MET A 20 -4.87 -9.65 11.40
C MET A 20 -5.93 -8.75 12.02
N SER A 21 -7.22 -9.07 11.82
CA SER A 21 -8.31 -8.32 12.44
C SER A 21 -8.31 -8.43 13.97
N ARG A 22 -7.88 -9.57 14.52
CA ARG A 22 -7.72 -9.77 15.97
C ARG A 22 -6.59 -8.93 16.53
N ASP A 23 -5.44 -8.93 15.85
CA ASP A 23 -4.30 -8.09 16.24
C ASP A 23 -4.64 -6.60 16.15
N ALA A 24 -5.34 -6.18 15.09
CA ALA A 24 -5.83 -4.81 14.94
C ALA A 24 -6.81 -4.44 16.07
N ALA A 25 -7.78 -5.30 16.40
CA ALA A 25 -8.69 -5.07 17.51
C ALA A 25 -7.94 -4.94 18.85
N PHE A 26 -6.97 -5.81 19.13
CA PHE A 26 -6.16 -5.75 20.34
C PHE A 26 -5.40 -4.42 20.46
N ARG A 27 -4.79 -3.95 19.36
CA ARG A 27 -4.13 -2.64 19.32
C ARG A 27 -5.10 -1.49 19.56
N LEU A 28 -6.26 -1.52 18.92
CA LEU A 28 -7.28 -0.48 19.07
C LEU A 28 -7.84 -0.43 20.50
N ALA A 29 -7.98 -1.58 21.18
CA ALA A 29 -8.44 -1.65 22.56
C ALA A 29 -7.49 -0.93 23.53
N ALA A 30 -6.19 -0.86 23.20
CA ALA A 30 -5.18 -0.16 24.00
C ALA A 30 -5.12 1.35 23.75
N LEU A 31 -5.85 1.87 22.74
CA LEU A 31 -5.85 3.31 22.42
C LEU A 31 -6.87 4.09 23.27
N PRO A 32 -6.64 5.41 23.47
CA PRO A 32 -7.65 6.29 24.05
C PRO A 32 -8.98 6.24 23.26
N PRO A 33 -10.15 6.31 23.94
CA PRO A 33 -11.45 6.16 23.29
C PRO A 33 -11.64 7.07 22.07
N GLU A 34 -11.26 8.35 22.16
CA GLU A 34 -11.38 9.31 21.05
C GLU A 34 -10.57 8.89 19.82
N GLN A 35 -9.34 8.40 20.01
CA GLN A 35 -8.50 7.92 18.91
C GLN A 35 -9.06 6.63 18.31
N ARG A 36 -9.53 5.71 19.15
CA ARG A 36 -10.18 4.47 18.73
C ARG A 36 -11.42 4.75 17.87
N GLU A 37 -12.28 5.67 18.30
CA GLU A 37 -13.49 6.06 17.55
C GLU A 37 -13.15 6.71 16.20
N CYS A 38 -12.13 7.56 16.16
CA CYS A 38 -11.66 8.14 14.89
C CYS A 38 -11.20 7.06 13.90
N ILE A 39 -10.44 6.06 14.36
CA ILE A 39 -9.95 4.97 13.51
C ILE A 39 -11.12 4.07 13.07
N LEU A 40 -12.06 3.75 13.96
CA LEU A 40 -13.25 2.96 13.61
C LEU A 40 -14.12 3.66 12.57
N LYS A 41 -14.27 4.99 12.70
CA LYS A 41 -14.97 5.79 11.69
C LYS A 41 -14.23 5.73 10.35
N ALA A 42 -12.90 5.88 10.34
CA ALA A 42 -12.12 5.77 9.12
C ALA A 42 -12.29 4.40 8.44
N TYR A 43 -12.35 3.30 9.20
CA TYR A 43 -12.64 1.97 8.64
C TYR A 43 -14.00 1.87 7.95
N GLU A 44 -15.02 2.52 8.52
CA GLU A 44 -16.35 2.55 7.90
C GLU A 44 -16.37 3.43 6.64
N ASP A 45 -15.75 4.61 6.69
CA ASP A 45 -15.64 5.52 5.55
C ASP A 45 -14.87 4.87 4.38
N PHE A 46 -13.81 4.13 4.70
CA PHE A 46 -12.97 3.41 3.74
C PHE A 46 -13.63 2.19 3.11
N LYS A 47 -14.85 1.80 3.50
CA LYS A 47 -15.62 0.79 2.72
C LYS A 47 -15.95 1.30 1.32
N GLU A 48 -16.05 2.62 1.17
CA GLU A 48 -16.08 3.28 -0.13
C GLU A 48 -14.64 3.49 -0.63
N PRO A 49 -14.19 2.79 -1.70
CA PRO A 49 -12.80 2.85 -2.14
C PRO A 49 -12.33 4.27 -2.49
N GLY A 50 -13.23 5.11 -3.01
CA GLY A 50 -12.93 6.50 -3.36
C GLY A 50 -12.58 7.39 -2.17
N SER A 51 -12.88 6.96 -0.94
CA SER A 51 -12.60 7.71 0.30
C SER A 51 -11.21 7.44 0.88
N VAL A 52 -10.50 6.42 0.39
CA VAL A 52 -9.21 5.97 0.96
C VAL A 52 -8.08 6.93 0.65
N PHE A 53 -8.08 7.48 -0.58
CA PHE A 53 -7.02 8.34 -1.08
C PHE A 53 -7.54 9.72 -1.44
N ARG A 54 -6.67 10.71 -1.28
CA ARG A 54 -6.93 12.11 -1.60
C ARG A 54 -5.70 12.75 -2.25
N ASP A 55 -5.89 13.95 -2.79
CA ASP A 55 -4.77 14.78 -3.23
C ASP A 55 -3.79 15.04 -2.08
N LEU A 56 -2.52 15.11 -2.43
CA LEU A 56 -1.42 15.33 -1.50
C LEU A 56 -1.50 16.73 -0.87
N SER A 57 -1.64 16.80 0.46
CA SER A 57 -1.75 18.06 1.19
C SER A 57 -0.42 18.84 1.27
N ALA A 58 0.71 18.12 1.31
CA ALA A 58 2.05 18.69 1.45
C ALA A 58 2.83 18.72 0.12
N GLU A 59 2.15 19.04 -0.98
CA GLU A 59 2.67 18.94 -2.35
C GLU A 59 4.00 19.66 -2.53
N GLU A 60 4.12 20.91 -2.08
CA GLU A 60 5.35 21.71 -2.20
C GLU A 60 6.55 21.07 -1.49
N ARG A 61 6.32 20.49 -0.30
CA ARG A 61 7.39 19.84 0.46
C ARG A 61 7.86 18.57 -0.24
N VAL A 62 6.92 17.73 -0.66
CA VAL A 62 7.24 16.47 -1.35
C VAL A 62 7.93 16.73 -2.69
N LYS A 63 7.43 17.69 -3.48
CA LYS A 63 8.06 18.07 -4.76
C LYS A 63 9.48 18.57 -4.57
N ARG A 64 9.73 19.43 -3.57
CA ARG A 64 11.08 19.92 -3.26
C ARG A 64 12.04 18.79 -2.94
N LEU A 65 11.60 17.79 -2.17
CA LEU A 65 12.45 16.69 -1.72
C LEU A 65 12.69 15.64 -2.81
N ALA A 66 11.67 15.33 -3.62
CA ALA A 66 11.77 14.36 -4.70
C ALA A 66 12.40 14.93 -5.99
N GLY A 67 12.46 16.25 -6.14
CA GLY A 67 13.00 16.91 -7.34
C GLY A 67 12.18 16.59 -8.60
N GLU A 68 12.84 16.58 -9.75
CA GLU A 68 12.17 16.37 -11.04
C GLU A 68 11.53 14.98 -11.20
N SER A 69 12.04 13.97 -10.49
CA SER A 69 11.55 12.58 -10.58
C SER A 69 10.06 12.47 -10.26
N ILE A 70 9.54 13.29 -9.33
CA ILE A 70 8.14 13.27 -8.90
C ILE A 70 7.16 13.62 -10.01
N SER A 71 7.59 14.38 -11.03
CA SER A 71 6.73 14.84 -12.12
C SER A 71 6.18 13.69 -12.98
N LYS A 72 6.81 12.53 -12.89
CA LYS A 72 6.40 11.30 -13.58
C LYS A 72 5.41 10.47 -12.79
N PHE A 73 5.07 10.85 -11.55
CA PHE A 73 4.24 10.06 -10.65
C PHE A 73 2.99 10.83 -10.23
N ILE A 74 1.90 10.11 -10.09
CA ILE A 74 0.71 10.59 -9.39
C ILE A 74 0.95 10.35 -7.91
N VAL A 75 0.98 11.42 -7.12
CA VAL A 75 1.24 11.33 -5.68
C VAL A 75 -0.04 11.59 -4.92
N ILE A 76 -0.46 10.60 -4.15
CA ILE A 76 -1.71 10.63 -3.39
C ILE A 76 -1.43 10.39 -1.92
N GLU A 77 -2.36 10.83 -1.08
CA GLU A 77 -2.24 10.76 0.36
C GLU A 77 -3.34 9.87 0.96
N THR A 78 -3.02 9.16 2.04
CA THR A 78 -3.98 8.39 2.83
C THR A 78 -3.67 8.51 4.32
N ASP A 79 -4.68 8.28 5.17
CA ASP A 79 -4.46 8.13 6.62
C ASP A 79 -4.15 6.68 7.00
N ALA A 80 -4.32 5.74 6.08
CA ALA A 80 -4.09 4.32 6.33
C ALA A 80 -2.63 3.90 6.25
N ILE A 81 -2.34 2.77 6.87
CA ILE A 81 -1.11 2.01 6.72
C ILE A 81 -1.43 0.72 5.98
N ALA A 82 -0.78 0.50 4.84
CA ALA A 82 -1.01 -0.70 4.07
C ALA A 82 -0.37 -1.91 4.76
N ILE A 83 -1.06 -3.04 4.76
CA ILE A 83 -0.60 -4.28 5.39
C ILE A 83 -0.64 -5.45 4.41
N PHE A 84 0.33 -6.34 4.52
CA PHE A 84 0.41 -7.54 3.69
C PHE A 84 1.15 -8.66 4.41
N PRO A 85 0.93 -9.94 4.02
CA PRO A 85 1.69 -11.05 4.54
C PRO A 85 3.20 -10.79 4.39
N SER A 86 3.97 -11.05 5.44
CA SER A 86 5.40 -10.74 5.40
C SER A 86 6.10 -11.52 4.29
N ILE A 87 6.89 -10.82 3.48
CA ILE A 87 7.65 -11.45 2.39
C ILE A 87 8.96 -12.04 2.93
N CYS A 88 9.44 -11.53 4.06
CA CYS A 88 10.73 -11.88 4.65
C CYS A 88 10.62 -12.96 5.74
N SER A 89 9.41 -13.35 6.14
CA SER A 89 9.17 -14.29 7.23
C SER A 89 8.26 -15.43 6.80
N SER A 90 8.68 -16.66 7.09
CA SER A 90 7.84 -17.86 6.93
C SER A 90 6.92 -18.11 8.12
N ILE A 91 6.96 -17.25 9.15
CA ILE A 91 6.12 -17.38 10.35
C ILE A 91 4.67 -17.06 9.96
N PRO A 92 3.72 -18.01 10.15
CA PRO A 92 2.31 -17.74 9.91
C PRO A 92 1.81 -16.56 10.74
N GLY A 93 1.18 -15.58 10.09
CA GLY A 93 0.69 -14.37 10.75
C GLY A 93 1.72 -13.25 10.89
N ALA A 94 2.95 -13.41 10.41
CA ALA A 94 3.84 -12.28 10.23
C ALA A 94 3.27 -11.31 9.16
N MET A 95 3.33 -10.02 9.44
CA MET A 95 2.86 -8.97 8.55
C MET A 95 3.95 -7.93 8.35
N ASP A 96 4.05 -7.45 7.12
CA ASP A 96 4.79 -6.23 6.81
C ASP A 96 3.78 -5.10 6.66
N PHE A 97 4.21 -3.88 6.97
CA PHE A 97 3.42 -2.67 6.80
C PHE A 97 4.19 -1.64 5.97
N ALA A 98 3.44 -0.77 5.30
CA ALA A 98 4.03 0.26 4.46
C ALA A 98 3.34 1.61 4.68
N VAL A 99 4.16 2.64 4.92
CA VAL A 99 3.76 4.06 4.98
C VAL A 99 3.76 4.71 3.60
N ALA A 100 4.41 4.08 2.63
CA ALA A 100 4.45 4.48 1.23
C ALA A 100 4.18 3.25 0.37
N MET A 101 3.50 3.42 -0.76
CA MET A 101 3.34 2.35 -1.74
C MET A 101 3.50 2.89 -3.15
N ASN A 102 4.35 2.26 -3.94
CA ASN A 102 4.46 2.48 -5.38
C ASN A 102 3.67 1.44 -6.19
N ARG A 103 2.80 1.87 -7.11
CA ARG A 103 2.15 0.99 -8.08
C ARG A 103 2.13 1.58 -9.47
N CYS A 104 2.13 0.72 -10.48
CA CYS A 104 1.90 1.11 -11.87
C CYS A 104 0.60 0.44 -12.31
N LEU A 105 -0.44 1.23 -12.54
CA LEU A 105 -1.78 0.74 -12.89
C LEU A 105 -2.02 0.96 -14.38
N PHE A 106 -2.71 0.03 -15.04
CA PHE A 106 -3.11 0.16 -16.43
C PHE A 106 -4.61 0.49 -16.51
N CYS A 107 -4.97 1.61 -17.12
CA CYS A 107 -6.34 2.07 -17.25
C CYS A 107 -6.49 2.90 -18.54
N ASP A 108 -7.58 2.72 -19.29
CA ASP A 108 -7.89 3.45 -20.53
C ASP A 108 -6.73 3.52 -21.54
N GLY A 109 -5.98 2.41 -21.68
CA GLY A 109 -4.85 2.31 -22.60
C GLY A 109 -3.55 3.01 -22.13
N LEU A 110 -3.51 3.51 -20.90
CA LEU A 110 -2.37 4.23 -20.33
C LEU A 110 -1.85 3.57 -19.05
N TRP A 111 -0.54 3.67 -18.86
CA TRP A 111 0.15 3.30 -17.62
C TRP A 111 0.25 4.49 -16.68
N PHE A 112 -0.25 4.33 -15.47
CA PHE A 112 -0.26 5.33 -14.41
C PHE A 112 0.64 4.90 -13.25
N PRO A 113 1.85 5.47 -13.12
CA PRO A 113 2.67 5.28 -11.93
C PRO A 113 2.14 6.15 -10.78
N VAL A 114 1.82 5.50 -9.66
CA VAL A 114 1.19 6.09 -8.48
C VAL A 114 2.06 5.83 -7.26
N ILE A 115 2.27 6.85 -6.44
CA ILE A 115 2.87 6.74 -5.12
C ILE A 115 1.85 7.22 -4.10
N SER A 116 1.42 6.35 -3.19
CA SER A 116 0.66 6.76 -2.03
C SER A 116 1.57 6.99 -0.83
N LEU A 117 1.31 8.03 -0.05
CA LEU A 117 2.03 8.34 1.19
C LEU A 117 1.06 8.49 2.36
N ASN A 118 1.45 8.01 3.53
CA ASN A 118 0.71 8.24 4.75
C ASN A 118 0.84 9.70 5.21
N SER A 119 -0.30 10.36 5.46
CA SER A 119 -0.40 11.77 5.87
C SER A 119 0.47 12.09 7.09
N ARG A 120 0.38 11.24 8.12
CA ARG A 120 1.11 11.42 9.38
C ARG A 120 2.59 11.12 9.18
N TYR A 121 2.95 10.15 8.35
CA TYR A 121 4.34 9.89 7.99
C TYR A 121 4.99 11.14 7.36
N ILE A 122 4.31 11.76 6.39
CA ILE A 122 4.78 13.03 5.81
C ILE A 122 5.02 14.05 6.93
N SER A 123 4.06 14.24 7.82
CA SER A 123 4.16 15.27 8.87
C SER A 123 5.25 15.00 9.92
N LEU A 124 5.49 13.74 10.27
CA LEU A 124 6.37 13.33 11.37
C LEU A 124 7.82 13.14 10.93
N SER A 125 8.03 12.73 9.67
CA SER A 125 9.36 12.48 9.14
C SER A 125 10.15 13.78 8.95
N SER A 126 11.45 13.72 9.23
CA SER A 126 12.38 14.77 8.82
C SER A 126 12.45 14.83 7.29
N ASP A 127 12.93 15.95 6.74
CA ASP A 127 13.10 16.10 5.29
C ASP A 127 14.04 15.02 4.70
N ARG A 128 15.05 14.59 5.47
CA ARG A 128 16.00 13.54 5.04
C ARG A 128 15.37 12.15 5.04
N VAL A 129 14.59 11.82 6.08
CA VAL A 129 13.85 10.55 6.17
C VAL A 129 12.78 10.47 5.07
N LEU A 130 12.03 11.56 4.85
CA LEU A 130 11.02 11.61 3.81
C LEU A 130 11.64 11.52 2.41
N ALA A 131 12.75 12.23 2.15
CA ALA A 131 13.48 12.12 0.88
C ALA A 131 13.99 10.69 0.64
N PHE A 132 14.46 10.01 1.70
CA PHE A 132 14.86 8.61 1.62
C PHE A 132 13.73 7.66 1.26
N ALA A 133 12.56 7.80 1.89
CA ALA A 133 11.39 7.00 1.54
C ALA A 133 10.95 7.23 0.08
N LEU A 134 10.95 8.49 -0.38
CA LEU A 134 10.61 8.82 -1.77
C LEU A 134 11.59 8.18 -2.77
N GLU A 135 12.90 8.28 -2.52
CA GLU A 135 13.92 7.66 -3.37
C GLU A 135 13.80 6.13 -3.37
N HIS A 136 13.48 5.53 -2.23
CA HIS A 136 13.20 4.09 -2.15
C HIS A 136 12.04 3.70 -3.08
N GLU A 137 10.93 4.44 -3.06
CA GLU A 137 9.80 4.18 -3.95
C GLU A 137 10.14 4.42 -5.44
N PHE A 138 10.97 5.41 -5.76
CA PHE A 138 11.44 5.63 -7.14
C PHE A 138 12.33 4.51 -7.64
N GLU A 139 13.25 4.04 -6.80
CA GLU A 139 14.17 2.96 -7.15
C GLU A 139 13.42 1.63 -7.27
N MET A 140 12.46 1.36 -6.38
CA MET A 140 11.56 0.22 -6.52
C MET A 140 10.78 0.28 -7.83
N ASN A 141 10.25 1.44 -8.22
CA ASN A 141 9.59 1.61 -9.53
C ASN A 141 10.54 1.31 -10.70
N ARG A 142 11.76 1.85 -10.67
CA ARG A 142 12.79 1.62 -11.69
C ARG A 142 13.07 0.13 -11.85
N ILE A 143 13.27 -0.57 -10.73
CA ILE A 143 13.56 -2.01 -10.76
C ILE A 143 12.36 -2.80 -11.26
N TYR A 144 11.14 -2.46 -10.82
CA TYR A 144 9.93 -3.07 -11.37
C TYR A 144 9.85 -2.88 -12.88
N GLN A 145 10.02 -1.66 -13.40
CA GLN A 145 10.03 -1.38 -14.84
C GLN A 145 11.10 -2.17 -15.59
N GLU A 146 12.30 -2.33 -15.03
CA GLU A 146 13.35 -3.16 -15.65
C GLU A 146 12.99 -4.64 -15.74
N ILE A 147 12.24 -5.15 -14.76
CA ILE A 147 11.82 -6.55 -14.74
C ILE A 147 10.58 -6.78 -15.61
N PHE A 148 9.60 -5.87 -15.57
CA PHE A 148 8.43 -5.89 -16.43
C PHE A 148 8.80 -5.69 -17.90
N GLY A 149 9.79 -4.83 -18.20
CA GLY A 149 10.37 -4.69 -19.53
C GLY A 149 11.08 -5.96 -20.04
N ARG A 150 11.37 -6.92 -19.17
CA ARG A 150 11.87 -8.26 -19.51
C ARG A 150 10.77 -9.32 -19.57
N GLN A 151 9.50 -8.95 -19.39
CA GLN A 151 8.32 -9.84 -19.41
C GLN A 151 8.44 -11.05 -18.46
N GLN A 152 9.15 -10.90 -17.32
CA GLN A 152 9.30 -11.98 -16.35
C GLN A 152 8.32 -11.80 -15.19
N LEU A 153 7.41 -12.77 -15.02
CA LEU A 153 6.66 -12.92 -13.77
C LEU A 153 7.65 -13.23 -12.65
N ILE A 154 7.79 -12.32 -11.68
CA ILE A 154 8.69 -12.49 -10.53
C ILE A 154 8.05 -13.50 -9.56
N PRO A 155 8.65 -14.68 -9.35
CA PRO A 155 8.21 -15.58 -8.29
C PRO A 155 8.36 -14.90 -6.92
N PRO A 156 7.48 -15.16 -5.94
CA PRO A 156 7.55 -14.55 -4.61
C PRO A 156 8.94 -14.60 -3.97
N GLU A 157 9.66 -15.69 -4.18
CA GLU A 157 11.00 -15.97 -3.65
C GLU A 157 12.08 -14.99 -4.16
N LYS A 158 11.94 -14.49 -5.40
CA LYS A 158 12.87 -13.51 -5.99
C LYS A 158 12.59 -12.07 -5.57
N ARG A 159 11.46 -11.79 -4.92
CA ARG A 159 11.11 -10.42 -4.46
C ARG A 159 12.10 -9.92 -3.40
N LEU A 160 12.57 -10.80 -2.51
CA LEU A 160 13.60 -10.51 -1.52
C LEU A 160 14.93 -10.10 -2.15
N GLU A 161 15.36 -10.80 -3.19
CA GLU A 161 16.60 -10.50 -3.94
C GLU A 161 16.53 -9.14 -4.67
N ILE A 162 15.33 -8.68 -4.99
CA ILE A 162 15.05 -7.41 -5.67
C ILE A 162 14.96 -6.23 -4.69
N MET A 163 14.40 -6.44 -3.49
CA MET A 163 14.22 -5.40 -2.48
C MET A 163 15.55 -4.98 -1.81
N GLN A 164 16.49 -5.91 -1.66
CA GLN A 164 17.80 -5.66 -1.02
C GLN A 164 18.67 -4.62 -1.79
N PRO A 165 18.84 -4.72 -3.12
CA PRO A 165 19.54 -3.70 -3.93
C PRO A 165 18.89 -2.31 -3.86
N ALA A 166 17.56 -2.23 -3.82
CA ALA A 166 16.83 -0.95 -3.77
C ALA A 166 17.14 -0.18 -2.47
N LYS A 167 17.19 -0.89 -1.34
CA LYS A 167 17.55 -0.29 -0.04
C LYS A 167 19.03 0.15 -0.03
N GLY A 168 19.95 -0.67 -0.52
CA GLY A 168 21.38 -0.35 -0.56
C GLY A 168 21.74 0.81 -1.49
N SER A 169 21.10 0.89 -2.66
CA SER A 169 21.32 1.99 -3.62
C SER A 169 20.77 3.32 -3.11
N SER A 170 19.57 3.32 -2.51
CA SER A 170 18.95 4.51 -1.92
C SER A 170 19.78 5.07 -0.76
N GLN A 171 20.28 4.19 0.13
CA GLN A 171 21.15 4.58 1.24
C GLN A 171 22.44 5.25 0.76
N THR A 172 23.03 4.71 -0.32
CA THR A 172 24.28 5.22 -0.89
C THR A 172 24.07 6.57 -1.59
N ARG A 173 22.95 6.77 -2.30
CA ARG A 173 22.66 8.03 -3.00
C ARG A 173 22.39 9.20 -2.05
N LEU A 174 21.67 8.97 -0.95
CA LEU A 174 21.23 10.04 -0.06
C LEU A 174 22.10 10.25 1.18
N THR A 175 23.12 9.40 1.40
CA THR A 175 24.00 9.45 2.57
C THR A 175 23.19 9.52 3.88
N ILE A 176 22.16 8.67 4.00
CA ILE A 176 21.31 8.58 5.20
C ILE A 176 22.08 7.94 6.35
N THR A 177 21.94 8.46 7.57
CA THR A 177 22.63 7.90 8.74
C THR A 177 21.88 6.73 9.36
N ALA A 178 22.56 5.95 10.22
CA ALA A 178 21.93 4.85 10.95
C ALA A 178 20.83 5.35 11.89
N GLU A 179 21.03 6.51 12.54
CA GLU A 179 20.04 7.13 13.41
C GLU A 179 18.79 7.54 12.63
N GLU A 180 18.95 8.02 11.39
CA GLU A 180 17.83 8.39 10.51
C GLU A 180 17.02 7.16 10.07
N LEU A 181 17.68 6.03 9.81
CA LEU A 181 17.01 4.75 9.52
C LEU A 181 16.25 4.20 10.73
N ILE A 182 16.83 4.32 11.93
CA ILE A 182 16.15 3.93 13.18
C ILE A 182 14.92 4.81 13.41
N GLU A 183 15.02 6.12 13.12
CA GLU A 183 13.88 7.02 13.23
C GLU A 183 12.78 6.68 12.22
N ASP A 184 13.15 6.37 10.96
CA ASP A 184 12.20 5.90 9.95
C ASP A 184 11.41 4.68 10.43
N GLU A 185 12.10 3.63 10.89
CA GLU A 185 11.48 2.42 11.44
C GLU A 185 10.57 2.72 12.63
N ARG A 186 11.00 3.59 13.56
CA ARG A 186 10.19 4.00 14.72
C ARG A 186 8.92 4.73 14.30
N ILE A 187 8.99 5.63 13.32
CA ILE A 187 7.81 6.33 12.82
C ILE A 187 6.84 5.33 12.20
N MET A 188 7.31 4.44 11.32
CA MET A 188 6.46 3.43 10.67
C MET A 188 5.77 2.53 11.70
N HIS A 189 6.51 1.99 12.68
CA HIS A 189 5.94 1.16 13.74
C HIS A 189 4.90 1.91 14.57
N ARG A 190 5.18 3.16 14.98
CA ARG A 190 4.23 3.98 15.73
C ARG A 190 2.95 4.21 14.94
N LEU A 191 3.05 4.47 13.64
CA LEU A 191 1.89 4.70 12.79
C LEU A 191 1.07 3.43 12.60
N ALA A 192 1.71 2.27 12.44
CA ALA A 192 1.00 0.98 12.37
C ALA A 192 0.18 0.68 13.64
N LEU A 193 0.56 1.23 14.80
CA LEU A 193 -0.19 1.10 16.05
C LEU A 193 -1.35 2.11 16.20
N THR A 194 -1.31 3.23 15.48
CA THR A 194 -2.17 4.40 15.74
C THR A 194 -2.94 4.90 14.52
N SER A 195 -2.91 4.16 13.42
CA SER A 195 -3.58 4.49 12.16
C SER A 195 -4.48 3.34 11.70
N PRO A 196 -5.51 3.60 10.89
CA PRO A 196 -6.27 2.53 10.25
C PRO A 196 -5.35 1.67 9.38
N LEU A 197 -5.54 0.35 9.42
CA LEU A 197 -4.79 -0.59 8.60
C LEU A 197 -5.55 -1.00 7.36
N LEU A 198 -4.87 -1.07 6.22
CA LEU A 198 -5.52 -1.36 4.96
C LEU A 198 -4.89 -2.59 4.30
N PRO A 199 -5.63 -3.71 4.17
CA PRO A 199 -5.18 -4.84 3.38
C PRO A 199 -4.75 -4.40 1.98
N LYS A 200 -3.52 -4.74 1.62
CA LYS A 200 -2.87 -4.28 0.39
C LYS A 200 -3.70 -4.48 -0.90
N PRO A 201 -4.37 -5.61 -1.15
CA PRO A 201 -5.24 -5.76 -2.34
C PRO A 201 -6.37 -4.72 -2.38
N TYR A 202 -6.96 -4.39 -1.23
CA TYR A 202 -7.99 -3.34 -1.16
C TYR A 202 -7.38 -1.94 -1.35
N ALA A 203 -6.19 -1.69 -0.82
CA ALA A 203 -5.46 -0.44 -1.07
C ALA A 203 -5.19 -0.25 -2.57
N GLU A 204 -4.72 -1.28 -3.26
CA GLU A 204 -4.49 -1.23 -4.71
C GLU A 204 -5.80 -0.99 -5.48
N LEU A 205 -6.90 -1.63 -5.07
CA LEU A 205 -8.22 -1.39 -5.66
C LEU A 205 -8.65 0.07 -5.48
N ALA A 206 -8.50 0.61 -4.27
CA ALA A 206 -8.84 2.00 -3.98
C ALA A 206 -7.97 3.00 -4.76
N MET A 207 -6.70 2.67 -5.04
CA MET A 207 -5.86 3.49 -5.94
C MET A 207 -6.45 3.53 -7.35
N LEU A 208 -6.87 2.37 -7.90
CA LEU A 208 -7.49 2.32 -9.22
C LEU A 208 -8.75 3.19 -9.28
N HIS A 209 -9.63 3.07 -8.28
CA HIS A 209 -10.83 3.89 -8.17
C HIS A 209 -10.51 5.40 -8.13
N TYR A 210 -9.45 5.79 -7.42
CA TYR A 210 -9.00 7.18 -7.39
C TYR A 210 -8.54 7.65 -8.77
N ILE A 211 -7.76 6.83 -9.50
CA ILE A 211 -7.34 7.16 -10.88
C ILE A 211 -8.54 7.31 -11.79
N GLU A 212 -9.45 6.33 -11.81
CA GLU A 212 -10.66 6.33 -12.64
C GLU A 212 -11.52 7.57 -12.41
N ALA A 213 -11.75 7.94 -11.14
CA ALA A 213 -12.52 9.12 -10.77
C ALA A 213 -11.86 10.45 -11.19
N ASN A 214 -10.54 10.43 -11.46
CA ASN A 214 -9.74 11.62 -11.75
C ASN A 214 -9.05 11.56 -13.13
N LEU A 215 -9.43 10.63 -14.01
CA LEU A 215 -8.74 10.37 -15.28
C LEU A 215 -8.48 11.61 -16.11
N THR A 216 -9.49 12.47 -16.26
CA THR A 216 -9.37 13.70 -17.06
C THR A 216 -8.28 14.64 -16.52
N ARG A 217 -8.15 14.74 -15.19
CA ARG A 217 -7.13 15.56 -14.54
C ARG A 217 -5.75 14.91 -14.60
N LEU A 218 -5.70 13.58 -14.56
CA LEU A 218 -4.48 12.79 -14.45
C LEU A 218 -3.94 12.32 -15.81
N ALA A 219 -4.63 12.59 -16.91
CA ALA A 219 -4.27 12.14 -18.26
C ALA A 219 -2.82 12.48 -18.65
N SER A 220 -2.32 13.65 -18.27
CA SER A 220 -0.93 14.07 -18.56
C SER A 220 0.14 13.25 -17.83
N CYS A 221 -0.24 12.55 -16.76
CA CYS A 221 0.65 11.66 -16.00
C CYS A 221 0.63 10.22 -16.54
N GLY A 222 -0.29 9.91 -17.45
CA GLY A 222 -0.37 8.60 -18.11
C GLY A 222 0.70 8.43 -19.19
N ARG A 223 1.25 7.23 -19.29
CA ARG A 223 2.23 6.86 -20.33
C ARG A 223 1.62 5.84 -21.28
N GLU A 224 1.69 6.12 -22.58
CA GLU A 224 1.35 5.14 -23.61
C GLU A 224 2.31 3.93 -23.58
N SER A 225 1.78 2.77 -23.94
CA SER A 225 2.61 1.58 -24.17
C SER A 225 3.58 1.83 -25.32
N SER A 226 4.82 1.35 -25.19
CA SER A 226 5.87 1.46 -26.20
C SER A 226 5.63 0.61 -27.46
N GLY A 227 4.73 -0.37 -27.36
CA GLY A 227 4.33 -1.23 -28.47
C GLY A 227 3.14 -2.14 -28.13
N ALA A 228 2.70 -2.93 -29.12
CA ALA A 228 1.52 -3.79 -29.00
C ALA A 228 1.66 -4.89 -27.92
N GLU A 229 2.87 -5.39 -27.67
CA GLU A 229 3.12 -6.39 -26.63
C GLU A 229 2.90 -5.82 -25.22
N GLU A 230 3.45 -4.63 -24.93
CA GLU A 230 3.25 -3.95 -23.64
C GLU A 230 1.79 -3.55 -23.43
N GLN A 231 1.11 -3.15 -24.50
CA GLN A 231 -0.32 -2.86 -24.49
C GLN A 231 -1.15 -4.10 -24.11
N ALA A 232 -0.94 -5.23 -24.80
CA ALA A 232 -1.67 -6.47 -24.53
C ALA A 232 -1.41 -6.98 -23.11
N PHE A 233 -0.18 -6.83 -22.62
CA PHE A 233 0.17 -7.16 -21.24
C PHE A 233 -0.54 -6.26 -20.22
N GLY A 234 -0.63 -4.96 -20.47
CA GLY A 234 -1.39 -4.03 -19.65
C GLY A 234 -2.88 -4.40 -19.57
N GLU A 235 -3.47 -4.75 -20.71
CA GLU A 235 -4.86 -5.20 -20.82
C GLU A 235 -5.10 -6.51 -20.04
N GLU A 236 -4.17 -7.48 -20.13
CA GLU A 236 -4.23 -8.73 -19.37
C GLU A 236 -4.18 -8.49 -17.86
N ILE A 237 -3.23 -7.67 -17.38
CA ILE A 237 -3.11 -7.31 -15.96
C ILE A 237 -4.36 -6.59 -15.48
N ALA A 238 -4.88 -5.63 -16.24
CA ALA A 238 -6.08 -4.88 -15.87
C ALA A 238 -7.30 -5.81 -15.74
N LEU A 239 -7.43 -6.80 -16.64
CA LEU A 239 -8.46 -7.81 -16.59
C LEU A 239 -8.30 -8.73 -15.37
N GLU A 240 -7.09 -9.23 -15.11
CA GLU A 240 -6.80 -10.06 -13.95
C GLU A 240 -7.13 -9.29 -12.66
N PHE A 241 -6.63 -8.06 -12.53
CA PHE A 241 -6.86 -7.19 -11.38
C PHE A 241 -8.36 -6.96 -11.13
N SER A 242 -9.11 -6.67 -12.20
CA SER A 242 -10.57 -6.50 -12.13
C SER A 242 -11.28 -7.76 -11.64
N SER A 243 -10.78 -8.95 -11.99
CA SER A 243 -11.33 -10.23 -11.53
C SER A 243 -11.16 -10.46 -10.01
N TRP A 244 -10.26 -9.71 -9.35
CA TRP A 244 -10.01 -9.75 -7.90
C TRP A 244 -10.70 -8.63 -7.13
N ALA A 245 -11.36 -7.68 -7.81
CA ALA A 245 -11.95 -6.51 -7.17
C ALA A 245 -13.01 -6.87 -6.13
N GLU A 246 -13.95 -7.76 -6.47
CA GLU A 246 -15.00 -8.19 -5.55
C GLU A 246 -14.44 -8.95 -4.35
N PHE A 247 -13.45 -9.81 -4.56
CA PHE A 247 -12.77 -10.50 -3.48
C PHE A 247 -12.06 -9.52 -2.53
N SER A 248 -11.39 -8.51 -3.08
CA SER A 248 -10.70 -7.46 -2.31
C SER A 248 -11.69 -6.64 -1.48
N ARG A 249 -12.85 -6.26 -2.03
CA ARG A 249 -13.92 -5.58 -1.27
C ARG A 249 -14.46 -6.43 -0.13
N ARG A 250 -14.83 -7.68 -0.42
CA ARG A 250 -15.38 -8.61 0.60
C ARG A 250 -14.39 -8.91 1.72
N THR A 251 -13.11 -9.03 1.40
CA THR A 251 -12.06 -9.27 2.41
C THR A 251 -11.80 -8.05 3.27
N TYR A 252 -11.92 -6.84 2.71
CA TYR A 252 -11.91 -5.61 3.51
C TYR A 252 -13.12 -5.49 4.44
N GLU A 253 -14.32 -5.74 3.93
CA GLU A 253 -15.53 -5.76 4.77
C GLU A 253 -15.44 -6.80 5.89
N LEU A 254 -14.91 -8.00 5.57
CA LEU A 254 -14.59 -9.03 6.56
C LEU A 254 -13.63 -8.46 7.62
N PHE A 255 -12.52 -7.84 7.20
CA PHE A 255 -11.53 -7.26 8.12
C PHE A 255 -12.16 -6.26 9.11
N VAL A 256 -12.93 -5.29 8.61
CA VAL A 256 -13.60 -4.27 9.45
C VAL A 256 -14.62 -4.89 10.39
N ARG A 257 -15.43 -5.84 9.89
CA ARG A 257 -16.43 -6.54 10.69
C ARG A 257 -15.79 -7.33 11.84
N GLU A 258 -14.72 -8.08 11.55
CA GLU A 258 -14.03 -8.87 12.55
C GLU A 258 -13.33 -7.98 13.58
N ILE A 259 -12.72 -6.86 13.19
CA ILE A 259 -12.18 -5.87 14.16
C ILE A 259 -13.26 -5.43 15.14
N THR A 260 -14.42 -5.03 14.61
CA THR A 260 -15.54 -4.54 15.42
C THR A 260 -16.08 -5.62 16.36
N SER A 261 -16.14 -6.88 15.91
CA SER A 261 -16.56 -8.00 16.74
C SER A 261 -15.57 -8.25 17.88
N ASN A 262 -14.27 -8.38 17.55
CA ASN A 262 -13.24 -8.66 18.55
C ASN A 262 -13.09 -7.54 19.60
N LEU A 263 -13.33 -6.28 19.21
CA LEU A 263 -13.36 -5.15 20.16
C LEU A 263 -14.52 -5.27 21.17
N LYS A 264 -15.72 -5.63 20.69
CA LYS A 264 -16.89 -5.83 21.57
C LYS A 264 -16.67 -6.98 22.55
N ASP A 265 -16.06 -8.07 22.07
CA ASP A 265 -15.76 -9.23 22.91
C ASP A 265 -14.73 -8.88 24.00
N ALA A 266 -13.72 -8.06 23.66
CA ALA A 266 -12.74 -7.56 24.63
C ALA A 266 -13.39 -6.67 25.71
N ASP A 267 -14.32 -5.80 25.33
CA ASP A 267 -15.02 -4.92 26.27
C ASP A 267 -15.98 -5.68 27.21
N GLN A 268 -16.52 -6.84 26.78
CA GLN A 268 -17.39 -7.70 27.61
C GLN A 268 -16.64 -8.50 28.69
N GLY A 269 -15.33 -8.73 28.52
CA GLY A 269 -14.51 -9.48 29.48
C GLY A 269 -14.14 -8.71 30.76
N TYR A 270 -14.50 -7.43 30.86
CA TYR A 270 -14.20 -6.53 31.99
C TYR A 270 -15.43 -6.11 32.82
N VAL A 271 -16.58 -6.79 32.66
CA VAL A 271 -17.80 -6.57 33.46
C VAL A 271 -17.91 -7.56 34.60
#